data_AF-A0A085NPF8-F1
#
_entry.id   AF-A0A085NPF8-F1
#
_cell.length_a   1.000
_cell.length_b   1.000
_cell.length_c   1.000
_cell.angle_alpha   90.00
_cell.angle_beta   90.00
_cell.angle_gamma   90.00
#
_symmetry.space_group_name_H-M   'P 1'
#
loop_
_entity.id
_entity.type
_entity.pdbx_description
1 polymer ?
#
loop_
_entity_poly.entity_id
_entity_poly.type
_entity_poly.pdbx_seq_one_letter_code
_entity_poly.pdbx_strand_id
1 'polypeptide(L)'
;MINEVTSDLYTSLADYFFWVSDCMAFQAASFMLSRVLLTRIYDMLFYRSMILLFILFFISVALYFLLLSELSMEIDELEMLVFAASFHLGTFVGLLLPGQEIHSAMPLAFIMPLCIGIAVRKTNVERTSNMPLLTAVAVGPAFGLLFICGCLSGLSISYLSSIASLCVVGAVELQIQLARVLSEQTTRVADQWRFIVFLTIASTVCYL
;
A
#
# COMPACT_ATOMS: atom_id res chain seq x y z
N MET A 1 -9.36 16.70 29.79
CA MET A 1 -9.41 15.23 29.67
C MET A 1 -9.92 14.74 28.31
N ILE A 2 -10.81 15.48 27.62
CA ILE A 2 -11.26 15.10 26.26
C ILE A 2 -10.14 15.29 25.19
N ASN A 3 -9.21 16.25 25.38
CA ASN A 3 -8.17 16.57 24.39
C ASN A 3 -6.97 15.60 24.32
N GLU A 4 -6.70 14.80 25.35
CA GLU A 4 -5.53 13.90 25.34
C GLU A 4 -5.85 12.62 24.57
N VAL A 5 -7.04 12.05 24.80
CA VAL A 5 -7.49 10.81 24.13
C VAL A 5 -7.67 11.01 22.62
N THR A 6 -8.22 12.14 22.19
CA THR A 6 -8.36 12.45 20.76
C THR A 6 -7.01 12.71 20.08
N SER A 7 -6.10 13.41 20.76
CA SER A 7 -4.73 13.64 20.27
C SER A 7 -3.97 12.32 20.07
N ASP A 8 -4.14 11.36 20.98
CA ASP A 8 -3.52 10.04 20.88
C ASP A 8 -4.10 9.23 19.70
N LEU A 9 -5.40 9.33 19.44
CA LEU A 9 -6.04 8.65 18.30
C LEU A 9 -5.62 9.22 16.94
N TYR A 10 -5.41 10.53 16.82
CA TYR A 10 -4.89 11.13 15.58
C TYR A 10 -3.42 10.79 15.33
N THR A 11 -2.64 10.67 16.39
CA THR A 11 -1.25 10.19 16.29
C THR A 11 -1.23 8.74 15.82
N SER A 12 -2.07 7.89 16.42
CA SER A 12 -2.26 6.50 15.99
C SER A 12 -2.74 6.39 14.53
N LEU A 13 -3.56 7.32 14.05
CA LEU A 13 -3.99 7.36 12.64
C LEU A 13 -2.84 7.71 11.69
N ALA A 14 -2.00 8.67 12.05
CA ALA A 14 -0.82 9.00 11.25
C ALA A 14 0.15 7.80 11.18
N ASP A 15 0.38 7.14 12.32
CA ASP A 15 1.26 5.98 12.41
C ASP A 15 0.71 4.78 11.60
N TYR A 16 -0.62 4.59 11.56
CA TYR A 16 -1.27 3.63 10.66
C TYR A 16 -0.88 3.87 9.20
N PHE A 17 -0.97 5.11 8.72
CA PHE A 17 -0.63 5.44 7.33
C PHE A 17 0.88 5.35 7.06
N PHE A 18 1.74 5.70 8.02
CA PHE A 18 3.18 5.51 7.87
C PHE A 18 3.55 4.03 7.77
N TRP A 19 2.99 3.19 8.64
CA TRP A 19 3.22 1.76 8.60
C TRP A 19 2.80 1.12 7.27
N VAL A 20 1.62 1.48 6.76
CA VAL A 20 1.17 1.02 5.45
C VAL A 20 2.09 1.54 4.34
N SER A 21 2.58 2.77 4.44
CA SER A 21 3.57 3.31 3.49
C SER A 21 4.86 2.49 3.49
N ASP A 22 5.40 2.16 4.66
CA ASP A 22 6.62 1.36 4.80
C ASP A 22 6.43 -0.04 4.19
N CYS A 23 5.30 -0.70 4.47
CA CYS A 23 4.96 -1.99 3.86
C CYS A 23 4.91 -1.91 2.33
N MET A 24 4.26 -0.88 1.78
CA MET A 24 4.16 -0.67 0.33
C MET A 24 5.51 -0.28 -0.30
N ALA A 25 6.36 0.46 0.40
CA ALA A 25 7.70 0.80 -0.06
C ALA A 25 8.59 -0.45 -0.12
N PHE A 26 8.51 -1.30 0.91
CA PHE A 26 9.22 -2.57 0.95
C PHE A 26 8.71 -3.55 -0.13
N GLN A 27 7.39 -3.56 -0.36
CA GLN A 27 6.77 -4.29 -1.46
C GLN A 27 7.32 -3.81 -2.82
N ALA A 28 7.39 -2.50 -3.06
CA ALA A 28 7.94 -1.95 -4.30
C ALA A 28 9.43 -2.30 -4.50
N ALA A 29 10.22 -2.26 -3.42
CA ALA A 29 11.63 -2.67 -3.45
C ALA A 29 11.78 -4.16 -3.79
N SER A 30 10.95 -5.02 -3.19
CA SER A 30 10.96 -6.47 -3.47
C SER A 30 10.53 -6.78 -4.91
N PHE A 31 9.56 -6.05 -5.45
CA PHE A 31 9.16 -6.11 -6.86
C PHE A 31 10.31 -5.74 -7.81
N MET A 32 11.01 -4.64 -7.53
CA MET A 32 12.16 -4.22 -8.34
C MET A 32 13.29 -5.26 -8.28
N LEU A 33 13.60 -5.76 -7.09
CA LEU A 33 14.63 -6.77 -6.88
C LEU A 33 14.30 -8.06 -7.64
N SER A 34 13.07 -8.57 -7.51
CA SER A 34 12.66 -9.81 -8.18
C SER A 34 12.66 -9.67 -9.70
N ARG A 35 12.28 -8.50 -10.24
CA ARG A 35 12.41 -8.20 -11.68
C ARG A 35 13.87 -8.24 -12.14
N VAL A 36 14.79 -7.57 -11.45
CA VAL A 36 16.21 -7.54 -11.83
C VAL A 36 16.83 -8.95 -11.79
N LEU A 37 16.54 -9.71 -10.73
CA LEU A 37 17.00 -11.09 -10.60
C LEU A 37 16.42 -11.98 -11.71
N LEU A 38 15.14 -11.82 -12.03
CA LEU A 38 14.50 -12.59 -13.10
C LEU A 38 14.99 -12.24 -14.49
N THR A 39 15.21 -10.98 -14.82
CA THR A 39 15.80 -10.66 -16.13
C THR A 39 17.14 -11.37 -16.34
N ARG A 40 17.86 -11.69 -15.24
CA ARG A 40 19.10 -12.48 -15.28
C ARG A 40 18.88 -14.00 -15.27
N ILE A 41 17.83 -14.50 -14.62
CA ILE A 41 17.55 -15.93 -14.41
C ILE A 41 16.59 -16.52 -15.45
N TYR A 42 15.72 -15.70 -16.06
CA TYR A 42 14.74 -16.12 -17.08
C TYR A 42 15.45 -16.67 -18.33
N ASP A 43 16.65 -16.17 -18.63
CA ASP A 43 17.54 -16.74 -19.65
C ASP A 43 18.04 -18.16 -19.30
N MET A 44 17.92 -18.58 -18.03
CA MET A 44 18.49 -19.85 -17.52
C MET A 44 17.46 -20.89 -17.05
N LEU A 45 16.21 -20.54 -16.72
CA LEU A 45 15.25 -21.47 -16.09
C LEU A 45 13.87 -21.52 -16.77
N PHE A 46 13.53 -22.72 -17.23
CA PHE A 46 12.29 -23.11 -17.94
C PHE A 46 10.98 -22.74 -17.21
N TYR A 47 9.94 -22.51 -18.02
CA TYR A 47 8.51 -22.31 -17.72
C TYR A 47 7.92 -23.19 -16.59
N ARG A 48 8.46 -24.39 -16.33
CA ARG A 48 7.99 -25.31 -15.27
C ARG A 48 8.26 -24.81 -13.84
N SER A 49 9.33 -24.05 -13.63
CA SER A 49 9.64 -23.47 -12.31
C SER A 49 8.69 -22.31 -11.96
N MET A 50 8.14 -21.61 -12.97
CA MET A 50 7.18 -20.53 -12.76
C MET A 50 5.83 -21.04 -12.23
N ILE A 51 5.35 -22.20 -12.71
CA ILE A 51 4.12 -22.81 -12.22
C ILE A 51 4.27 -23.23 -10.74
N LEU A 52 5.42 -23.77 -10.36
CA LEU A 52 5.70 -24.14 -8.97
C LEU A 52 5.76 -22.91 -8.04
N LEU A 53 6.43 -21.84 -8.49
CA LEU A 53 6.46 -20.55 -7.77
C LEU A 53 5.06 -19.96 -7.60
N PHE A 54 4.21 -20.07 -8.62
CA PHE A 54 2.82 -19.63 -8.58
C PHE A 54 1.97 -20.38 -7.54
N ILE A 55 2.10 -21.71 -7.48
CA ILE A 55 1.37 -22.56 -6.51
C ILE A 55 1.85 -22.28 -5.08
N LEU A 56 3.16 -22.19 -4.86
CA LEU A 56 3.74 -21.87 -3.55
C LEU A 56 3.31 -20.49 -3.05
N PHE A 57 3.10 -19.53 -3.94
CA PHE A 57 2.58 -18.21 -3.60
C PHE A 57 1.11 -18.21 -3.15
N PHE A 58 0.21 -18.90 -3.86
CA PHE A 58 -1.20 -18.99 -3.43
C PHE A 58 -1.32 -19.63 -2.05
N ILE A 59 -0.50 -20.65 -1.79
CA ILE A 59 -0.39 -21.28 -0.47
C ILE A 59 0.12 -20.26 0.55
N SER A 60 1.16 -19.48 0.22
CA SER A 60 1.70 -18.45 1.12
C SER A 60 0.71 -17.35 1.45
N VAL A 61 -0.01 -16.79 0.47
CA VAL A 61 -1.05 -15.76 0.70
C VAL A 61 -2.22 -16.32 1.51
N ALA A 62 -2.68 -17.53 1.18
CA ALA A 62 -3.73 -18.19 1.96
C ALA A 62 -3.29 -18.45 3.40
N LEU A 63 -2.03 -18.85 3.62
CA LEU A 63 -1.45 -19.01 4.95
C LEU A 63 -1.38 -17.68 5.70
N TYR A 64 -0.95 -16.58 5.07
CA TYR A 64 -0.96 -15.27 5.72
C TYR A 64 -2.37 -14.79 6.07
N PHE A 65 -3.36 -15.01 5.20
CA PHE A 65 -4.76 -14.70 5.50
C PHE A 65 -5.33 -15.56 6.65
N LEU A 66 -4.96 -16.84 6.71
CA LEU A 66 -5.33 -17.73 7.81
C LEU A 66 -4.69 -17.28 9.12
N LEU A 67 -3.38 -17.01 9.14
CA LEU A 67 -2.64 -16.57 10.33
C LEU A 67 -3.12 -15.20 10.83
N LEU A 68 -3.38 -14.25 9.91
CA LEU A 68 -3.94 -12.93 10.28
C LEU A 68 -5.39 -13.00 10.77
N SER A 69 -6.08 -14.13 10.61
CA SER A 69 -7.42 -14.37 11.15
C SER A 69 -7.41 -14.98 12.56
N GLU A 70 -6.25 -15.42 13.06
CA GLU A 70 -6.11 -15.93 14.42
C GLU A 70 -6.07 -14.77 15.44
N LEU A 71 -7.14 -14.69 16.23
CA LEU A 71 -7.36 -13.66 17.25
C LEU A 71 -6.43 -13.73 18.48
N SER A 72 -5.54 -14.73 18.55
CA SER A 72 -4.72 -15.02 19.74
C SER A 72 -3.28 -14.51 19.67
N MET A 73 -2.84 -13.96 18.54
CA MET A 73 -1.46 -13.47 18.39
C MET A 73 -1.28 -12.07 18.99
N GLU A 74 -0.08 -11.78 19.47
CA GLU A 74 0.28 -10.43 19.94
C GLU A 74 0.28 -9.43 18.77
N ILE A 75 -0.01 -8.15 19.05
CA ILE A 75 -0.10 -7.10 18.01
C ILE A 75 1.21 -7.00 17.23
N ASP A 76 2.35 -7.04 17.92
CA ASP A 76 3.68 -6.95 17.30
C ASP A 76 3.95 -8.12 16.33
N GLU A 77 3.47 -9.33 16.67
CA GLU A 77 3.61 -10.50 15.80
C GLU A 77 2.71 -10.38 14.56
N LEU A 78 1.50 -9.86 14.72
CA LEU A 78 0.58 -9.60 13.60
C LEU A 78 1.13 -8.53 12.65
N GLU A 79 1.73 -7.46 13.17
CA GLU A 79 2.36 -6.43 12.34
C GLU A 79 3.57 -6.99 11.57
N MET A 80 4.40 -7.80 12.22
CA MET A 80 5.51 -8.49 11.55
C MET A 80 5.03 -9.47 10.46
N LEU A 81 3.90 -10.15 10.67
CA LEU A 81 3.26 -10.98 9.64
C LEU A 81 2.77 -10.15 8.45
N VAL A 82 2.16 -8.99 8.70
CA VAL A 82 1.74 -8.05 7.64
C VAL A 82 2.95 -7.57 6.83
N PHE A 83 4.05 -7.23 7.50
CA PHE A 83 5.29 -6.82 6.84
C PHE A 83 5.87 -7.94 5.96
N ALA A 84 5.95 -9.15 6.51
CA ALA A 84 6.41 -10.33 5.77
C ALA A 84 5.51 -10.64 4.57
N ALA A 85 4.19 -10.59 4.74
CA ALA A 85 3.23 -10.81 3.68
C ALA A 85 3.36 -9.76 2.54
N SER A 86 3.60 -8.50 2.89
CA SER A 86 3.82 -7.41 1.92
C SER A 86 5.06 -7.65 1.07
N PHE A 87 6.16 -8.13 1.67
CA PHE A 87 7.36 -8.54 0.93
C PHE A 87 7.09 -9.66 -0.07
N HIS A 88 6.34 -10.68 0.36
CA HIS A 88 6.01 -11.83 -0.50
C HIS A 88 5.11 -11.40 -1.67
N LEU A 89 4.16 -10.50 -1.40
CA LEU A 89 3.26 -9.94 -2.41
C LEU A 89 4.04 -9.18 -3.50
N GLY A 90 4.99 -8.32 -3.12
CA GLY A 90 5.80 -7.55 -4.08
C GLY A 90 6.76 -8.41 -4.88
N THR A 91 7.44 -9.34 -4.21
CA THR A 91 8.29 -10.34 -4.86
C THR A 91 7.51 -11.07 -5.94
N PHE A 92 6.29 -11.53 -5.62
CA PHE A 92 5.44 -12.27 -6.54
C PHE A 92 4.95 -11.46 -7.74
N VAL A 93 4.47 -10.22 -7.52
CA VAL A 93 4.05 -9.36 -8.64
C VAL A 93 5.22 -9.15 -9.61
N GLY A 94 6.45 -9.04 -9.10
CA GLY A 94 7.65 -8.94 -9.93
C GLY A 94 8.03 -10.27 -10.60
N LEU A 95 7.66 -11.40 -9.98
CA LEU A 95 7.81 -12.75 -10.55
C LEU A 95 6.80 -13.09 -11.64
N LEU A 96 5.60 -12.50 -11.61
CA LEU A 96 4.53 -12.73 -12.60
C LEU A 96 4.67 -11.92 -13.88
N LEU A 97 5.44 -10.83 -13.83
CA LEU A 97 5.65 -9.94 -14.98
C LEU A 97 7.07 -10.03 -15.59
N PRO A 98 7.67 -11.23 -15.78
CA PRO A 98 8.95 -11.33 -16.47
C PRO A 98 8.70 -11.13 -17.97
N GLY A 99 9.43 -10.19 -18.56
CA GLY A 99 9.48 -10.02 -20.01
C GLY A 99 8.37 -9.18 -20.65
N GLN A 100 7.48 -8.56 -19.88
CA GLN A 100 6.75 -7.41 -20.43
C GLN A 100 7.71 -6.22 -20.46
N GLU A 101 8.01 -5.71 -21.66
CA GLU A 101 8.57 -4.37 -21.84
C GLU A 101 7.54 -3.37 -21.35
N ILE A 102 7.43 -3.20 -20.03
CA ILE A 102 6.51 -2.22 -19.51
C ILE A 102 7.17 -0.87 -19.75
N HIS A 103 6.72 -0.21 -20.82
CA HIS A 103 7.21 1.10 -21.26
C HIS A 103 6.92 2.23 -20.25
N SER A 104 6.19 1.93 -19.17
CA SER A 104 5.89 2.83 -18.05
C SER A 104 6.37 2.24 -16.72
N ALA A 105 6.76 3.08 -15.77
CA ALA A 105 7.00 2.62 -14.40
C ALA A 105 5.69 2.30 -13.70
N MET A 106 5.70 1.29 -12.81
CA MET A 106 4.59 1.05 -11.90
C MET A 106 4.46 2.27 -10.95
N PRO A 107 3.24 2.79 -10.68
CA PRO A 107 3.07 3.90 -9.76
C PRO A 107 3.58 3.53 -8.36
N LEU A 108 4.31 4.44 -7.73
CA LEU A 108 4.86 4.27 -6.38
C LEU A 108 3.75 4.41 -5.34
N ALA A 109 2.93 3.36 -5.18
CA ALA A 109 1.71 3.38 -4.38
C ALA A 109 1.91 3.78 -2.91
N PHE A 110 3.12 3.61 -2.36
CA PHE A 110 3.47 4.06 -0.99
C PHE A 110 3.40 5.58 -0.79
N ILE A 111 3.49 6.38 -1.87
CA ILE A 111 3.41 7.85 -1.80
C ILE A 111 2.05 8.30 -1.26
N MET A 112 0.98 7.58 -1.61
CA MET A 112 -0.38 7.93 -1.18
C MET A 112 -0.54 7.87 0.34
N PRO A 113 -0.34 6.72 1.03
CA PRO A 113 -0.41 6.67 2.48
C PRO A 113 0.63 7.56 3.16
N LEU A 114 1.84 7.76 2.58
CA LEU A 114 2.83 8.69 3.13
C LEU A 114 2.30 10.12 3.22
N CYS A 115 1.74 10.64 2.12
CA CYS A 115 1.18 11.99 2.07
C CYS A 115 -0.02 12.14 3.01
N ILE A 116 -0.84 11.10 3.14
CA ILE A 116 -1.95 11.08 4.10
C ILE A 116 -1.42 11.17 5.54
N GLY A 117 -0.44 10.34 5.92
CA GLY A 117 0.17 10.37 7.26
C GLY A 117 0.81 11.72 7.57
N ILE A 118 1.53 12.32 6.62
CA ILE A 118 2.10 13.68 6.75
C ILE A 118 0.99 14.70 6.97
N ALA A 119 -0.07 14.66 6.16
CA ALA A 119 -1.18 15.59 6.26
C ALA A 119 -1.85 15.49 7.64
N VAL A 120 -2.26 14.29 8.07
CA VAL A 120 -2.89 14.04 9.38
C VAL A 120 -2.01 14.56 10.51
N ARG A 121 -0.70 14.25 10.50
CA ARG A 121 0.24 14.68 11.54
C ARG A 121 0.50 16.18 11.56
N LYS A 122 0.46 16.85 10.40
CA LYS A 122 0.73 18.30 10.28
C LYS A 122 -0.50 19.16 10.49
N THR A 123 -1.68 18.72 10.06
CA THR A 123 -2.91 19.50 10.20
C THR A 123 -3.55 19.34 11.57
N ASN A 124 -3.16 18.32 12.33
CA ASN A 124 -3.67 18.01 13.67
C ASN A 124 -5.21 18.07 13.66
N VAL A 125 -5.81 17.06 13.02
CA VAL A 125 -7.18 16.98 12.46
C VAL A 125 -8.28 17.64 13.29
N GLU A 126 -8.11 17.78 14.61
CA GLU A 126 -8.89 18.66 15.51
C GLU A 126 -9.12 20.08 14.96
N ARG A 127 -8.19 20.65 14.17
CA ARG A 127 -8.36 22.00 13.58
C ARG A 127 -9.13 22.04 12.27
N THR A 128 -9.37 20.89 11.65
CA THR A 128 -10.06 20.78 10.37
C THR A 128 -11.36 20.02 10.54
N SER A 129 -12.43 20.73 10.90
CA SER A 129 -13.81 20.22 10.81
C SER A 129 -14.28 19.95 9.37
N ASN A 130 -13.40 20.11 8.38
CA ASN A 130 -13.69 20.02 6.96
C ASN A 130 -12.96 18.82 6.34
N MET A 131 -13.62 17.66 6.36
CA MET A 131 -13.14 16.40 5.75
C MET A 131 -12.71 16.53 4.28
N PRO A 132 -13.45 17.26 3.42
CA PRO A 132 -13.00 17.58 2.07
C PRO A 132 -11.64 18.28 2.01
N LEU A 133 -11.39 19.24 2.91
CA LEU A 133 -10.14 19.98 2.94
C LEU A 133 -8.97 19.07 3.33
N LEU A 134 -9.14 18.23 4.36
CA LEU A 134 -8.11 17.27 4.76
C LEU A 134 -7.80 16.27 3.65
N THR A 135 -8.83 15.79 2.95
CA THR A 135 -8.67 14.92 1.79
C THR A 135 -7.90 15.60 0.66
N ALA A 136 -8.21 16.87 0.36
CA ALA A 136 -7.49 17.64 -0.66
C ALA A 136 -6.02 17.88 -0.28
N VAL A 137 -5.74 18.19 0.99
CA VAL A 137 -4.37 18.41 1.50
C VAL A 137 -3.54 17.12 1.52
N ALA A 138 -4.17 15.96 1.66
CA ALA A 138 -3.49 14.66 1.62
C ALA A 138 -3.31 14.13 0.18
N VAL A 139 -4.40 14.09 -0.59
CA VAL A 139 -4.45 13.45 -1.92
C VAL A 139 -3.81 14.34 -2.98
N GLY A 140 -3.94 15.68 -2.87
CA GLY A 140 -3.38 16.62 -3.83
C GLY A 140 -1.86 16.50 -4.00
N PRO A 141 -1.06 16.59 -2.93
CA PRO A 141 0.38 16.37 -2.99
C PRO A 141 0.76 14.97 -3.49
N ALA A 142 0.03 13.93 -3.08
CA ALA A 142 0.26 12.56 -3.54
C ALA A 142 0.07 12.43 -5.05
N PHE A 143 -1.03 12.97 -5.58
CA PHE A 143 -1.30 13.02 -7.02
C PHE A 143 -0.19 13.77 -7.76
N GLY A 144 0.22 14.93 -7.25
CA GLY A 144 1.28 15.75 -7.85
C GLY A 144 2.62 15.00 -7.94
N LEU A 145 3.04 14.34 -6.86
CA LEU A 145 4.28 13.55 -6.83
C LEU A 145 4.20 12.35 -7.79
N LEU A 146 3.10 11.60 -7.75
CA LEU A 146 2.88 10.45 -8.64
C LEU A 146 2.86 10.87 -10.12
N PHE A 147 2.26 12.03 -10.42
CA PHE A 147 2.24 12.59 -11.76
C PHE A 147 3.65 12.95 -12.24
N ILE A 148 4.47 13.61 -11.40
CA ILE A 148 5.87 13.91 -11.71
C ILE A 148 6.66 12.62 -11.97
N CYS A 149 6.49 11.58 -11.13
CA CYS A 149 7.09 10.27 -11.36
C CYS A 149 6.68 9.69 -12.72
N GLY A 150 5.43 9.86 -13.13
CA GLY A 150 4.92 9.44 -14.43
C GLY A 150 5.56 10.17 -15.59
N CYS A 151 5.68 11.49 -15.50
CA CYS A 151 6.36 12.30 -16.51
C CYS A 151 7.81 11.86 -16.73
N LEU A 152 8.52 11.47 -15.67
CA LEU A 152 9.90 10.97 -15.75
C LEU A 152 10.00 9.56 -16.33
N SER A 153 8.94 8.76 -16.18
CA SER A 153 8.96 7.32 -16.48
C SER A 153 8.20 6.93 -17.76
N GLY A 154 7.67 7.90 -18.49
CA GLY A 154 6.77 7.68 -19.63
C GLY A 154 5.31 7.67 -19.20
N LEU A 155 4.63 8.81 -19.35
CA LEU A 155 3.23 8.96 -18.98
C LEU A 155 2.33 8.19 -19.97
N SER A 156 1.55 7.24 -19.47
CA SER A 156 0.55 6.50 -20.24
C SER A 156 -0.86 6.71 -19.66
N ILE A 157 -1.89 6.40 -20.45
CA ILE A 157 -3.28 6.39 -19.96
C ILE A 157 -3.43 5.37 -18.82
N SER A 158 -2.79 4.19 -18.93
CA SER A 158 -2.78 3.18 -17.86
C SER A 158 -2.17 3.72 -16.57
N TYR A 159 -1.07 4.47 -16.67
CA TYR A 159 -0.43 5.11 -15.52
C TYR A 159 -1.32 6.18 -14.87
N LEU A 160 -1.95 7.04 -15.67
CA LEU A 160 -2.90 8.05 -15.18
C LEU A 160 -4.12 7.41 -14.49
N SER A 161 -4.69 6.35 -15.08
CA SER A 161 -5.79 5.58 -14.49
C SER A 161 -5.36 4.93 -13.17
N SER A 162 -4.14 4.41 -13.09
CA SER A 162 -3.60 3.82 -11.86
C SER A 162 -3.47 4.86 -10.75
N ILE A 163 -2.96 6.06 -11.06
CA ILE A 163 -2.89 7.16 -10.08
C ILE A 163 -4.28 7.57 -9.63
N ALA A 164 -5.23 7.72 -10.55
CA ALA A 164 -6.60 8.08 -10.21
C ALA A 164 -7.23 7.06 -9.26
N SER A 165 -7.06 5.77 -9.54
CA SER A 165 -7.51 4.68 -8.66
C SER A 165 -6.86 4.73 -7.28
N LEU A 166 -5.54 4.95 -7.20
CA LEU A 166 -4.83 5.11 -5.93
C LEU A 166 -5.35 6.33 -5.13
N CYS A 167 -5.65 7.44 -5.81
CA CYS A 167 -6.21 8.63 -5.16
C CYS A 167 -7.61 8.36 -4.59
N VAL A 168 -8.46 7.66 -5.33
CA VAL A 168 -9.81 7.28 -4.86
C VAL A 168 -9.70 6.34 -3.67
N VAL A 169 -8.89 5.29 -3.76
CA VAL A 169 -8.69 4.31 -2.68
C VAL A 169 -8.12 4.98 -1.42
N GLY A 170 -7.11 5.84 -1.57
CA GLY A 170 -6.53 6.60 -0.46
C GLY A 170 -7.51 7.59 0.17
N ALA A 171 -8.32 8.29 -0.63
CA ALA A 171 -9.35 9.20 -0.13
C ALA A 171 -10.45 8.47 0.66
N VAL A 172 -10.93 7.33 0.13
CA VAL A 172 -11.96 6.51 0.79
C VAL A 172 -11.43 5.95 2.12
N GLU A 173 -10.21 5.41 2.11
CA GLU A 173 -9.59 4.86 3.33
C GLU A 173 -9.42 5.94 4.40
N LEU A 174 -8.92 7.12 4.03
CA LEU A 174 -8.81 8.26 4.94
C LEU A 174 -10.16 8.61 5.56
N GLN A 175 -11.23 8.69 4.77
CA GLN A 175 -12.58 8.97 5.29
C GLN A 175 -13.08 7.89 6.25
N ILE A 176 -12.84 6.62 5.96
CA ILE A 176 -13.24 5.49 6.83
C ILE A 176 -12.50 5.56 8.16
N GLN A 177 -11.18 5.73 8.14
CA GLN A 177 -10.39 5.74 9.37
C GLN A 177 -10.63 7.00 10.21
N LEU A 178 -10.89 8.15 9.56
CA LEU A 178 -11.32 9.35 10.26
C LEU A 178 -12.67 9.19 10.95
N ALA A 179 -13.65 8.56 10.29
CA ALA A 179 -14.95 8.28 10.91
C ALA A 179 -14.82 7.35 12.12
N ARG A 180 -13.89 6.39 12.08
CA ARG A 180 -13.56 5.52 13.23
C ARG A 180 -12.93 6.29 14.38
N VAL A 181 -11.94 7.15 14.11
CA VAL A 181 -11.34 8.01 15.14
C VAL A 181 -12.39 8.94 15.77
N LEU A 182 -13.29 9.52 14.97
CA LEU A 182 -14.40 10.35 15.46
C LEU A 182 -15.43 9.56 16.28
N SER A 183 -15.48 8.24 16.14
CA SER A 183 -16.32 7.35 16.95
C SER A 183 -15.54 6.65 18.07
N GLU A 184 -14.34 7.14 18.38
CA GLU A 184 -13.44 6.63 19.43
C GLU A 184 -13.05 5.15 19.23
N GLN A 185 -13.04 4.69 17.97
CA GLN A 185 -12.62 3.35 17.59
C GLN A 185 -11.15 3.34 17.18
N THR A 186 -10.41 2.34 17.65
CA THR A 186 -9.02 2.12 17.28
C THR A 186 -8.91 1.41 15.93
N THR A 187 -7.89 1.77 15.15
CA THR A 187 -7.47 1.05 13.94
C THR A 187 -6.92 -0.32 14.30
N ARG A 188 -7.28 -1.37 13.55
CA ARG A 188 -6.77 -2.74 13.77
C ARG A 188 -5.72 -3.10 12.71
N VAL A 189 -4.80 -3.99 13.06
CA VAL A 189 -3.79 -4.54 12.12
C VAL A 189 -4.44 -5.16 10.87
N ALA A 190 -5.60 -5.79 11.04
CA ALA A 190 -6.37 -6.34 9.91
C ALA A 190 -6.83 -5.26 8.90
N ASP A 191 -7.03 -4.02 9.34
CA ASP A 191 -7.37 -2.91 8.44
C ASP A 191 -6.14 -2.48 7.63
N GLN A 192 -4.95 -2.46 8.25
CA GLN A 192 -3.68 -2.18 7.56
C GLN A 192 -3.46 -3.17 6.42
N TRP A 193 -3.64 -4.48 6.70
CA TRP A 193 -3.50 -5.53 5.68
C TRP A 193 -4.48 -5.35 4.51
N ARG A 194 -5.75 -5.09 4.81
CA ARG A 194 -6.78 -4.85 3.77
C ARG A 194 -6.39 -3.68 2.89
N PHE A 195 -5.92 -2.59 3.49
CA PHE A 195 -5.54 -1.41 2.75
C PHE A 195 -4.31 -1.66 1.86
N ILE A 196 -3.28 -2.36 2.36
CA ILE A 196 -2.11 -2.80 1.57
C ILE A 196 -2.55 -3.62 0.35
N VAL A 197 -3.45 -4.58 0.54
CA VAL A 197 -3.99 -5.41 -0.55
C VAL A 197 -4.75 -4.55 -1.56
N PHE A 198 -5.61 -3.63 -1.11
CA PHE A 198 -6.34 -2.73 -2.02
C PHE A 198 -5.41 -1.82 -2.82
N LEU A 199 -4.39 -1.23 -2.19
CA LEU A 199 -3.39 -0.41 -2.89
C LEU A 199 -2.59 -1.24 -3.89
N THR A 200 -2.26 -2.49 -3.56
CA THR A 200 -1.59 -3.41 -4.49
C THR A 200 -2.47 -3.71 -5.70
N ILE A 201 -3.75 -4.01 -5.51
CA ILE A 201 -4.68 -4.28 -6.61
C ILE A 201 -4.83 -3.02 -7.49
N ALA A 202 -5.06 -1.85 -6.88
CA ALA A 202 -5.22 -0.58 -7.60
C ALA A 202 -3.98 -0.21 -8.43
N SER A 203 -2.79 -0.47 -7.90
CA SER A 203 -1.52 -0.20 -8.59
C SER A 203 -1.17 -1.25 -9.66
N THR A 204 -1.66 -2.49 -9.54
CA THR A 204 -1.32 -3.58 -10.45
C THR A 204 -2.35 -3.73 -11.58
N VAL A 205 -3.65 -3.67 -11.29
CA VAL A 205 -4.71 -3.90 -12.30
C VAL A 205 -4.73 -2.81 -13.37
N CYS A 206 -4.51 -1.55 -12.98
CA CYS A 206 -4.49 -0.44 -13.92
C CYS A 206 -3.16 -0.30 -14.67
N TYR A 207 -2.14 -1.08 -14.28
CA TYR A 207 -0.82 -1.11 -14.88
C TYR A 207 -0.69 -2.19 -15.98
N LEU A 208 -1.47 -3.26 -15.88
CA LEU A 208 -1.65 -4.30 -16.90
C LEU A 208 -2.55 -3.83 -18.04
#